data_AF-A0AA43JP32-F1
#
_entry.id   AF-A0AA43JP32-F1
#
_cell.length_a   1.000
_cell.length_b   1.000
_cell.length_c   1.000
_cell.angle_alpha   90.00
_cell.angle_beta   90.00
_cell.angle_gamma   90.00
#
_symmetry.space_group_name_H-M   'P 1'
#
loop_
_entity.id
_entity.type
_entity.pdbx_description
1 polymer ?
#
loop_
_entity_poly.entity_id
_entity_poly.type
_entity_poly.pdbx_seq_one_letter_code
_entity_poly.pdbx_strand_id
1 'polypeptide(L)'
;MRRIERKIMKINDQLAMLREDLRLLTEELNYHQHLDDDAQRDAALGDAEDRALAYETNNDRLRFERLVRETQARIDKAEIRRARFLTDLGDL
;
A
#
# COMPACT_ATOMS: atom_id res chain seq x y z
N MET A 1 16.75 27.48 10.53
CA MET A 1 16.56 26.11 9.97
C MET A 1 17.24 26.02 8.61
N ARG A 2 18.26 25.17 8.49
CA ARG A 2 19.03 24.95 7.24
C ARG A 2 18.11 24.38 6.15
N ARG A 3 18.47 24.53 4.86
CA ARG A 3 17.66 24.03 3.73
C ARG A 3 17.44 22.52 3.79
N ILE A 4 18.42 21.76 4.28
CA ILE A 4 18.40 20.30 4.42
C ILE A 4 17.41 19.87 5.52
N GLU A 5 17.44 20.50 6.69
CA GLU A 5 16.47 20.25 7.78
C GLU A 5 15.01 20.38 7.29
N ARG A 6 14.71 21.46 6.54
CA ARG A 6 13.37 21.65 5.93
C ARG A 6 12.99 20.55 4.96
N LYS A 7 13.95 20.01 4.19
CA LYS A 7 13.69 18.88 3.27
C LYS A 7 13.42 17.59 4.04
N ILE A 8 14.16 17.35 5.12
CA ILE A 8 13.98 16.17 5.99
C ILE A 8 12.60 16.20 6.64
N MET A 9 12.19 17.34 7.19
CA MET A 9 10.84 17.49 7.78
C MET A 9 9.75 17.15 6.76
N LYS A 10 9.81 17.72 5.55
CA LYS A 10 8.84 17.41 4.49
C LYS A 10 8.80 15.92 4.12
N ILE A 11 9.95 15.25 4.09
CA ILE A 11 9.99 13.80 3.81
C ILE A 11 9.41 13.00 4.99
N ASN A 12 9.62 13.42 6.24
CA ASN A 12 9.01 12.78 7.39
C ASN A 12 7.48 12.89 7.33
N ASP A 13 6.95 14.06 7.00
CA ASP A 13 5.50 14.26 6.86
C ASP A 13 4.93 13.36 5.74
N GLN A 14 5.63 13.29 4.60
CA GLN A 14 5.26 12.39 3.50
C GLN A 14 5.32 10.91 3.91
N LEU A 15 6.33 10.49 4.67
CA LEU A 15 6.46 9.13 5.17
C LEU A 15 5.34 8.79 6.15
N ALA A 16 4.95 9.72 7.03
CA ALA A 16 3.83 9.52 7.95
C ALA A 16 2.52 9.30 7.19
N MET A 17 2.24 10.13 6.18
CA MET A 17 1.05 9.95 5.32
C MET A 17 1.08 8.62 4.58
N LEU A 18 2.20 8.29 3.91
CA LEU A 18 2.31 7.04 3.14
C LEU A 18 2.18 5.79 4.02
N ARG A 19 2.68 5.82 5.25
CA ARG A 19 2.56 4.69 6.19
C ARG A 19 1.13 4.51 6.67
N GLU A 20 0.41 5.60 6.88
CA GLU A 20 -1.02 5.52 7.21
C GLU A 20 -1.83 5.01 6.01
N ASP A 21 -1.56 5.50 4.81
CA ASP A 21 -2.17 4.99 3.57
C ASP A 21 -1.89 3.48 3.42
N LEU A 22 -0.65 3.04 3.67
CA LEU A 22 -0.28 1.63 3.61
C LEU A 22 -1.07 0.80 4.63
N ARG A 23 -1.21 1.28 5.86
CA ARG A 23 -1.98 0.61 6.91
C ARG A 23 -3.43 0.40 6.46
N LEU A 24 -4.08 1.47 6.00
CA LEU A 24 -5.46 1.43 5.51
C LEU A 24 -5.62 0.49 4.30
N LEU A 25 -4.71 0.57 3.32
CA LEU A 25 -4.74 -0.32 2.15
C LEU A 25 -4.52 -1.79 2.51
N THR A 26 -3.72 -2.06 3.54
CA THR A 26 -3.48 -3.43 4.02
C THR A 26 -4.73 -3.98 4.73
N GLU A 27 -5.41 -3.16 5.52
CA GLU A 27 -6.69 -3.52 6.15
C GLU A 27 -7.77 -3.82 5.10
N GLU A 28 -7.87 -2.97 4.07
CA GLU A 28 -8.80 -3.15 2.96
C GLU A 28 -8.46 -4.40 2.13
N LEU A 29 -7.17 -4.67 1.90
CA LEU A 29 -6.73 -5.89 1.23
C LEU A 29 -7.15 -7.14 2.00
N ASN A 30 -6.97 -7.16 3.32
CA ASN A 30 -7.39 -8.30 4.15
C ASN A 30 -8.91 -8.52 4.04
N TYR A 31 -9.69 -7.46 4.03
CA TYR A 31 -11.13 -7.54 3.82
C TYR A 31 -11.47 -8.15 2.45
N HIS A 32 -10.85 -7.67 1.38
CA HIS A 32 -11.06 -8.22 0.03
C HIS A 32 -10.57 -9.65 -0.15
N GLN A 33 -9.54 -10.07 0.59
CA GLN A 33 -9.10 -11.46 0.62
C GLN A 33 -10.20 -12.37 1.18
N HIS A 34 -10.86 -11.98 2.27
CA HIS A 34 -11.98 -12.74 2.81
C HIS A 34 -13.17 -12.82 1.84
N LEU A 35 -13.50 -11.71 1.18
CA LEU A 35 -14.56 -11.69 0.17
C LEU A 35 -14.26 -12.60 -1.03
N ASP A 36 -13.02 -12.56 -1.54
CA ASP A 36 -12.59 -13.44 -2.62
C ASP A 36 -12.66 -14.91 -2.17
N ASP A 37 -12.12 -15.24 -0.99
CA ASP A 37 -12.16 -16.61 -0.45
C ASP A 37 -13.57 -17.17 -0.27
N ASP A 38 -14.54 -16.34 0.14
CA ASP A 38 -15.96 -16.71 0.20
C ASP A 38 -16.53 -16.90 -1.21
N ALA A 39 -16.34 -15.92 -2.10
CA ALA A 39 -16.88 -15.97 -3.45
C ALA A 39 -16.31 -17.14 -4.28
N GLN A 40 -15.02 -17.47 -4.12
CA GLN A 40 -14.41 -18.64 -4.77
C GLN A 40 -15.06 -19.95 -4.29
N ARG A 41 -15.41 -20.05 -3.00
CA ARG A 41 -16.07 -21.23 -2.44
C ARG A 41 -17.49 -21.37 -2.99
N ASP A 42 -18.24 -20.28 -3.07
CA ASP A 42 -19.59 -20.28 -3.62
C ASP A 42 -19.56 -20.63 -5.11
N ALA A 43 -18.67 -20.02 -5.89
CA ALA A 43 -18.51 -20.28 -7.33
C ALA A 43 -18.13 -21.74 -7.66
N ALA A 44 -17.48 -22.46 -6.74
CA ALA A 44 -17.12 -23.87 -6.93
C ALA A 44 -18.35 -24.79 -6.95
N LEU A 45 -19.43 -24.40 -6.27
CA LEU A 45 -20.68 -25.17 -6.18
C LEU A 45 -21.85 -24.49 -6.90
N GLY A 46 -21.66 -23.23 -7.29
CA GLY A 46 -22.68 -22.31 -7.75
C GLY A 46 -22.83 -22.19 -9.27
N ASP A 47 -23.63 -21.19 -9.66
CA ASP A 47 -24.02 -20.98 -11.04
C ASP A 47 -23.16 -19.94 -11.76
N ALA A 48 -23.68 -19.37 -12.84
CA ALA A 48 -22.94 -18.37 -13.62
C ALA A 48 -22.77 -17.04 -12.88
N GLU A 49 -23.71 -16.67 -12.01
CA GLU A 49 -23.67 -15.43 -11.22
C GLU A 49 -22.60 -15.55 -10.13
N ASP A 50 -22.52 -16.68 -9.43
CA ASP A 50 -21.49 -16.93 -8.42
C ASP A 50 -20.07 -16.88 -9.03
N ARG A 51 -19.89 -17.46 -10.23
CA ARG A 51 -18.61 -17.37 -10.97
C ARG A 51 -18.26 -15.95 -11.39
N ALA A 52 -19.25 -15.14 -11.75
CA ALA A 52 -19.03 -13.73 -12.07
C ALA A 52 -18.60 -12.94 -10.83
N LEU A 53 -19.27 -13.16 -9.69
CA LEU A 53 -18.91 -12.54 -8.41
C LEU A 53 -17.50 -12.92 -7.96
N ALA A 54 -17.11 -14.20 -8.10
CA ALA A 54 -15.75 -14.66 -7.82
C ALA A 54 -14.70 -13.99 -8.72
N TYR A 55 -15.03 -13.71 -9.98
CA TYR A 55 -14.14 -12.97 -10.87
C TYR A 55 -13.99 -11.50 -10.44
N GLU A 56 -15.09 -10.84 -10.07
CA GLU A 56 -15.09 -9.45 -9.62
C GLU A 56 -14.29 -9.26 -8.33
N THR A 57 -14.57 -10.07 -7.31
CA THR A 57 -13.89 -10.03 -6.00
C THR A 57 -12.39 -10.31 -6.12
N ASN A 58 -11.99 -11.28 -6.95
CA ASN A 58 -10.58 -11.54 -7.27
C ASN A 58 -9.90 -10.31 -7.90
N ASN A 59 -10.55 -9.63 -8.84
CA ASN A 59 -9.98 -8.43 -9.46
C ASN A 59 -9.80 -7.29 -8.45
N ASP A 60 -10.75 -7.11 -7.53
CA ASP A 60 -10.61 -6.14 -6.45
C ASP A 60 -9.44 -6.49 -5.52
N ARG A 61 -9.32 -7.76 -5.09
CA ARG A 61 -8.16 -8.23 -4.31
C ARG A 61 -6.84 -7.91 -5.03
N LEU A 62 -6.72 -8.28 -6.30
CA LEU A 62 -5.52 -8.01 -7.10
C LEU A 62 -5.23 -6.51 -7.26
N ARG A 63 -6.27 -5.66 -7.33
CA ARG A 63 -6.12 -4.20 -7.34
C ARG A 63 -5.51 -3.72 -6.04
N PHE A 64 -6.03 -4.13 -4.89
CA PHE A 64 -5.50 -3.72 -3.58
C PHE A 64 -4.08 -4.26 -3.33
N GLU A 65 -3.78 -5.49 -3.73
CA GLU A 65 -2.40 -6.03 -3.67
C GLU A 65 -1.42 -5.18 -4.49
N ARG A 66 -1.86 -4.63 -5.62
CA ARG A 66 -1.03 -3.71 -6.41
C ARG A 66 -0.83 -2.39 -5.68
N LEU A 67 -1.90 -1.80 -5.15
CA LEU A 67 -1.83 -0.53 -4.42
C LEU A 67 -0.95 -0.61 -3.17
N VAL A 68 -1.03 -1.70 -2.41
CA VAL A 68 -0.14 -1.97 -1.26
C VAL A 68 1.33 -1.99 -1.70
N ARG A 69 1.65 -2.73 -2.76
CA ARG A 69 3.02 -2.82 -3.30
C ARG A 69 3.53 -1.48 -3.81
N GLU A 70 2.71 -0.73 -4.53
CA GLU A 70 3.07 0.59 -5.05
C GLU A 70 3.31 1.60 -3.93
N THR A 71 2.48 1.59 -2.88
CA THR A 71 2.65 2.45 -1.70
C THR A 71 3.91 2.08 -0.92
N GLN A 72 4.17 0.78 -0.72
CA GLN A 72 5.42 0.33 -0.09
C GLN A 72 6.64 0.80 -0.87
N ALA A 73 6.65 0.66 -2.20
CA ALA A 73 7.75 1.13 -3.04
C ALA A 73 7.96 2.67 -2.95
N ARG A 74 6.89 3.44 -2.72
CA ARG A 74 6.98 4.90 -2.48
C ARG A 74 7.59 5.21 -1.12
N ILE A 75 7.26 4.44 -0.08
CA ILE A 75 7.87 4.53 1.24
C ILE A 75 9.37 4.27 1.13
N ASP A 76 9.77 3.16 0.51
CA ASP A 76 11.19 2.79 0.38
C ASP A 76 12.01 3.90 -0.31
N LYS A 77 11.47 4.45 -1.41
CA LYS A 77 12.10 5.59 -2.11
C LYS A 77 12.19 6.85 -1.24
N ALA A 78 11.18 7.13 -0.41
CA ALA A 78 11.21 8.26 0.52
C ALA A 78 12.22 8.04 1.65
N GLU A 79 12.34 6.82 2.17
CA GLU A 79 13.34 6.47 3.18
C GLU A 79 14.78 6.58 2.65
N ILE A 80 15.05 6.10 1.43
CA ILE A 80 16.36 6.26 0.79
C ILE A 80 16.72 7.74 0.67
N ARG A 81 15.78 8.59 0.23
CA ARG A 81 15.99 10.04 0.14
C ARG A 81 16.23 10.68 1.51
N ARG A 82 15.49 10.25 2.54
CA ARG A 82 15.68 10.71 3.92
C ARG A 82 17.06 10.36 4.44
N ALA A 83 17.49 9.12 4.25
CA ALA A 83 18.81 8.64 4.68
C ALA A 83 19.92 9.47 4.05
N ARG A 84 19.84 9.74 2.73
CA ARG A 84 20.80 10.61 2.04
C ARG A 84 20.90 12.00 2.67
N PHE A 85 19.77 12.65 2.94
CA PHE A 85 19.80 13.98 3.57
C PHE A 85 20.29 13.97 5.01
N LEU A 86 20.12 12.86 5.74
CA LEU A 86 20.67 12.72 7.08
C LEU A 86 22.18 12.55 7.06
N THR A 87 22.72 11.77 6.11
CA THR A 87 24.17 11.70 5.87
C THR A 87 24.72 13.09 5.53
N ASP A 88 24.12 13.78 4.55
CA ASP A 88 24.52 15.14 4.15
C ASP A 88 24.45 16.15 5.31
N LEU A 89 23.60 15.93 6.31
CA LEU A 89 23.49 16.79 7.50
C LEU A 89 24.56 16.49 8.55
N GLY A 90 24.97 15.22 8.70
CA GLY A 90 26.01 14.78 9.62
C GLY A 90 27.43 15.12 9.14
N ASP A 91 27.61 15.27 7.83
CA ASP A 91 28.85 15.69 7.19
C ASP A 91 29.05 17.24 7.18
N LEU A 92 28.10 18.02 7.72
CA LEU A 92 28.08 19.50 7.77
C LEU A 92 28.32 20.08 9.17
#